data_AF-A0A8S4R363-F1
#
_entry.id   AF-A0A8S4R363-F1
#
_cell.length_a   1.000
_cell.length_b   1.000
_cell.length_c   1.000
_cell.angle_alpha   90.00
_cell.angle_beta   90.00
_cell.angle_gamma   90.00
#
_symmetry.space_group_name_H-M   'P 1'
#
loop_
_entity.id
_entity.type
_entity.pdbx_description
1 polymer ?
#
loop_
_entity_poly.entity_id
_entity_poly.type
_entity_poly.pdbx_seq_one_letter_code
_entity_poly.pdbx_strand_id
1 'polypeptide(L)'
;YHLKTFHDAATVHYIRSSQLFHTNACRAPALFLLSSSDPVGAEGSNRNVYDSWVKMGMKCTWHCWDRSPHVQHFTKHRDEYVALVRAHLREHVASAHQEKSRAHA
;
A
#
# COMPACT_ATOMS: atom_id res chain seq x y z
N TYR A 1 25.40 1.84 -11.78
CA TYR A 1 26.67 1.10 -11.61
C TYR A 1 26.54 0.09 -10.47
N HIS A 2 26.37 0.52 -9.21
CA HIS A 2 26.32 -0.38 -8.03
C HIS A 2 25.29 -1.52 -8.08
N LEU A 3 24.02 -1.26 -8.44
CA LEU A 3 23.00 -2.33 -8.51
C LEU A 3 23.32 -3.40 -9.56
N LYS A 4 24.04 -3.04 -10.63
CA LYS A 4 24.48 -4.02 -11.63
C LYS A 4 25.70 -4.80 -11.14
N THR A 5 26.66 -4.11 -10.51
CA THR A 5 27.89 -4.73 -9.99
C THR A 5 27.61 -5.76 -8.91
N PHE A 6 26.68 -5.48 -7.99
CA PHE A 6 26.34 -6.38 -6.88
C PHE A 6 25.03 -7.12 -7.16
N HIS A 7 24.85 -7.61 -8.39
CA HIS A 7 23.61 -8.28 -8.77
C HIS A 7 23.34 -9.50 -7.89
N ASP A 8 24.27 -10.45 -7.89
CA ASP A 8 24.11 -11.73 -7.20
C ASP A 8 24.20 -11.59 -5.67
N ALA A 9 24.96 -10.61 -5.18
CA ALA A 9 25.17 -10.40 -3.75
C ALA A 9 24.02 -9.66 -3.06
N ALA A 10 23.31 -8.76 -3.76
CA ALA A 10 22.32 -7.88 -3.13
C ALA A 10 21.11 -7.58 -4.02
N THR A 11 21.32 -7.19 -5.28
CA THR A 11 20.23 -6.66 -6.13
C THR A 11 19.22 -7.74 -6.50
N VAL A 12 19.62 -9.00 -6.61
CA VAL A 12 18.72 -10.13 -6.85
C VAL A 12 17.66 -10.24 -5.75
N HIS A 13 18.03 -9.98 -4.49
CA HIS A 13 17.09 -9.99 -3.38
C HIS A 13 16.13 -8.81 -3.43
N TYR A 14 16.61 -7.62 -3.83
CA TYR A 14 15.76 -6.45 -4.04
C TYR A 14 14.73 -6.70 -5.16
N ILE A 15 15.17 -7.24 -6.30
CA ILE A 15 14.29 -7.57 -7.43
C ILE A 15 13.22 -8.58 -7.01
N ARG A 16 13.62 -9.67 -6.35
CA ARG A 16 12.67 -10.68 -5.86
C ARG A 16 11.71 -10.11 -4.83
N SER A 17 12.19 -9.25 -3.91
CA SER A 17 11.33 -8.58 -2.93
C SER A 17 10.31 -7.67 -3.61
N SER A 18 10.71 -6.93 -4.65
CA SER A 18 9.79 -6.10 -5.44
C SER A 18 8.74 -6.96 -6.16
N GLN A 19 9.16 -8.05 -6.81
CA GLN A 19 8.23 -8.99 -7.45
C GLN A 19 7.20 -9.57 -6.46
N LEU A 20 7.66 -9.99 -5.28
CA LEU A 20 6.79 -10.49 -4.21
C LEU A 20 5.82 -9.42 -3.69
N PHE A 21 6.24 -8.16 -3.65
CA PHE A 21 5.35 -7.05 -3.30
C PHE A 21 4.24 -6.87 -4.34
N HIS A 22 4.54 -6.99 -5.64
CA HIS A 22 3.53 -6.90 -6.69
C HIS A 22 2.54 -8.08 -6.72
N THR A 23 2.98 -9.29 -6.35
CA THR A 23 2.13 -10.48 -6.30
C THR A 23 1.48 -10.73 -4.93
N ASN A 24 1.91 -9.97 -3.92
CA ASN A 24 1.39 -9.89 -2.55
C ASN A 24 0.96 -11.21 -1.92
N ALA A 25 1.82 -11.79 -1.08
CA ALA A 25 1.50 -12.99 -0.32
C ALA A 25 0.33 -12.81 0.68
N CYS A 26 0.00 -11.55 1.04
CA CYS A 26 -1.10 -11.24 1.96
C CYS A 26 -2.36 -10.81 1.20
N ARG A 27 -3.47 -11.55 1.37
CA ARG A 27 -4.76 -11.23 0.75
C ARG A 27 -5.68 -10.44 1.69
N ALA A 28 -5.25 -9.25 2.09
CA ALA A 28 -6.02 -8.34 2.95
C ALA A 28 -6.44 -7.07 2.19
N PRO A 29 -7.51 -6.38 2.61
CA PRO A 29 -7.81 -5.04 2.09
C PRO A 29 -6.63 -4.09 2.30
N ALA A 30 -6.43 -3.16 1.37
CA ALA A 30 -5.29 -2.24 1.38
C ALA A 30 -5.72 -0.78 1.18
N LEU A 31 -5.08 0.13 1.91
CA LEU A 31 -5.22 1.57 1.74
C LEU A 31 -3.90 2.15 1.20
N PHE A 32 -3.96 2.76 0.03
CA PHE A 32 -2.85 3.44 -0.63
C PHE A 32 -2.96 4.94 -0.39
N LEU A 33 -1.93 5.55 0.21
CA LEU A 33 -1.86 6.98 0.51
C LEU A 33 -0.58 7.54 -0.12
N LEU A 34 -0.72 8.45 -1.09
CA LEU A 34 0.38 8.91 -1.95
C LEU A 34 0.34 10.40 -2.24
N SER A 35 1.41 10.91 -2.86
CA SER A 35 1.39 12.20 -3.52
C SER A 35 1.84 12.12 -4.97
N SER A 36 1.16 12.83 -5.87
CA SER A 36 1.56 12.92 -7.28
C SER A 36 2.85 13.71 -7.47
N SER A 37 3.20 14.57 -6.50
CA SER A 37 4.46 15.32 -6.48
C SER A 37 5.62 14.62 -5.77
N ASP A 38 5.48 13.36 -5.35
CA ASP A 38 6.56 12.63 -4.66
C ASP A 38 7.61 12.12 -5.67
N PRO A 39 8.86 12.62 -5.64
CA PRO A 39 9.89 12.20 -6.60
C PRO A 39 10.49 10.83 -6.27
N VAL A 40 10.26 10.30 -5.06
CA VAL A 40 10.78 9.00 -4.60
C VAL A 40 9.69 7.94 -4.73
N GLY A 41 8.51 8.23 -4.18
CA GLY A 41 7.32 7.37 -4.19
C GLY A 41 6.42 7.62 -5.40
N ALA A 42 6.97 7.59 -6.61
CA ALA A 42 6.27 8.01 -7.83
C ALA A 42 4.89 7.34 -7.99
N GLU A 43 3.88 8.13 -8.39
CA GLU A 43 2.50 7.67 -8.50
C GLU A 43 2.36 6.47 -9.45
N GLY A 44 3.01 6.53 -10.61
CA GLY A 44 2.93 5.47 -11.63
C GLY A 44 3.44 4.11 -11.12
N SER A 45 4.55 4.10 -10.38
CA SER A 45 5.09 2.86 -9.80
C SER A 45 4.12 2.22 -8.82
N ASN A 46 3.48 3.02 -7.98
CA ASN A 46 2.50 2.54 -7.02
C ASN A 46 1.18 2.13 -7.68
N ARG A 47 0.78 2.80 -8.77
CA ARG A 47 -0.39 2.42 -9.56
C ARG A 47 -0.24 1.01 -10.14
N ASN A 48 0.96 0.64 -10.60
CA ASN A 48 1.23 -0.73 -11.05
C ASN A 48 1.04 -1.78 -9.95
N VAL A 49 1.38 -1.45 -8.69
CA VAL A 49 1.14 -2.34 -7.54
C VAL A 49 -0.36 -2.44 -7.26
N TYR A 50 -1.03 -1.29 -7.16
CA TYR A 50 -2.48 -1.20 -6.93
C TYR A 50 -3.26 -2.02 -7.96
N ASP A 51 -2.98 -1.84 -9.26
CA ASP A 51 -3.66 -2.54 -10.34
C ASP A 51 -3.41 -4.05 -10.28
N SER A 52 -2.19 -4.47 -9.95
CA SER A 52 -1.86 -5.89 -9.73
C SER A 52 -2.70 -6.48 -8.59
N TRP A 53 -2.80 -5.79 -7.47
CA TRP A 53 -3.54 -6.26 -6.29
C TRP A 53 -5.04 -6.32 -6.56
N VAL A 54 -5.61 -5.31 -7.23
CA VAL A 54 -7.02 -5.31 -7.65
C VAL A 54 -7.30 -6.47 -8.60
N LYS A 55 -6.43 -6.74 -9.58
CA LYS A 55 -6.56 -7.89 -10.50
C LYS A 55 -6.52 -9.24 -9.78
N MET A 56 -5.80 -9.33 -8.65
CA MET A 56 -5.79 -10.51 -7.78
C MET A 56 -7.00 -10.61 -6.85
N GLY A 57 -7.97 -9.69 -6.94
CA GLY A 57 -9.20 -9.69 -6.16
C GLY A 57 -9.09 -8.99 -4.80
N MET A 58 -8.02 -8.24 -4.54
CA MET A 58 -7.87 -7.49 -3.29
C MET A 58 -8.72 -6.22 -3.31
N LYS A 59 -9.35 -5.90 -2.17
CA LYS A 59 -10.06 -4.63 -1.98
C LYS A 59 -9.03 -3.54 -1.69
N CYS A 60 -8.75 -2.71 -2.68
CA CYS A 60 -7.80 -1.60 -2.54
C CYS A 60 -8.52 -0.26 -2.60
N THR A 61 -8.17 0.64 -1.69
CA THR A 61 -8.57 2.06 -1.72
C THR A 61 -7.36 2.89 -2.14
N TRP A 62 -7.58 3.87 -3.02
CA TRP A 62 -6.53 4.75 -3.54
C TRP A 62 -6.81 6.20 -3.18
N HIS A 63 -5.85 6.85 -2.53
CA HIS A 63 -5.85 8.29 -2.29
C HIS A 63 -4.52 8.90 -2.66
N CYS A 64 -4.54 9.93 -3.50
CA CYS A 64 -3.35 10.63 -3.97
C CYS A 64 -3.53 12.14 -3.82
N TRP A 65 -2.71 12.77 -3.00
CA TRP A 65 -2.69 14.23 -2.86
C TRP A 65 -1.87 14.87 -3.98
N ASP A 66 -2.34 16.00 -4.52
CA ASP A 66 -1.60 16.77 -5.52
C ASP A 66 -0.18 17.14 -5.04
N ARG A 67 -0.06 17.53 -3.77
CA ARG A 67 1.23 17.90 -3.19
C ARG A 67 1.35 17.50 -1.73
N SER A 68 2.37 16.73 -1.42
CA SER A 68 2.88 16.50 -0.06
C SER A 68 4.30 15.93 -0.13
N PRO A 69 5.21 16.31 0.78
CA PRO A 69 6.57 15.79 0.76
C PRO A 69 6.61 14.29 1.05
N HIS A 70 7.65 13.62 0.53
CA HIS A 70 7.89 12.21 0.77
C HIS A 70 7.87 11.91 2.29
N VAL A 71 7.06 10.93 2.71
CA VAL A 71 6.86 10.52 4.12
C VAL A 71 6.16 11.56 5.02
N GLN A 72 5.65 12.67 4.47
CA GLN A 72 5.03 13.75 5.26
C GLN A 72 3.53 13.94 5.00
N HIS A 73 2.85 12.95 4.43
CA HIS A 73 1.41 12.99 4.20
C HIS A 73 0.62 13.24 5.48
N PHE A 74 0.95 12.53 6.57
CA PHE A 74 0.30 12.69 7.87
C PHE A 74 0.50 14.10 8.45
N THR A 75 1.72 14.64 8.38
CA THR A 75 2.01 15.96 8.94
C THR A 75 1.28 17.06 8.16
N LYS A 76 1.23 16.94 6.83
CA LYS A 76 0.64 17.96 5.96
C LYS A 76 -0.90 17.90 5.92
N HIS A 77 -1.46 16.69 5.87
CA HIS A 77 -2.89 16.43 5.65
C HIS A 77 -3.48 15.64 6.81
N ARG A 78 -3.15 16.02 8.05
CA ARG A 78 -3.40 15.22 9.26
C ARG A 78 -4.84 14.75 9.40
N ASP A 79 -5.79 15.66 9.30
CA ASP A 79 -7.20 15.34 9.58
C ASP A 79 -7.76 14.39 8.53
N GLU A 80 -7.47 14.65 7.26
CA GLU A 80 -7.87 13.80 6.14
C GLU A 80 -7.18 12.43 6.20
N TYR A 81 -5.86 12.40 6.45
CA TYR A 81 -5.10 11.16 6.62
C TYR A 81 -5.71 10.29 7.71
N VAL A 82 -5.98 10.86 8.89
CA VAL A 82 -6.58 10.14 10.02
C VAL A 82 -8.00 9.68 9.69
N ALA A 83 -8.78 10.50 8.98
CA ALA A 83 -10.13 10.13 8.56
C ALA A 83 -10.10 8.91 7.62
N LEU A 84 -9.22 8.90 6.61
CA LEU A 84 -9.03 7.80 5.67
C LEU A 84 -8.62 6.50 6.38
N VAL A 85 -7.60 6.58 7.25
CA VAL A 85 -7.12 5.41 8.02
C VAL A 85 -8.24 4.86 8.91
N ARG A 86 -8.94 5.73 9.65
CA ARG A 86 -10.05 5.30 10.52
C ARG A 86 -11.20 4.70 9.73
N ALA A 87 -11.53 5.24 8.55
CA ALA A 87 -12.56 4.69 7.67
C ALA A 87 -12.18 3.28 7.22
N HIS A 88 -10.96 3.09 6.71
CA HIS A 88 -10.46 1.80 6.28
C HIS A 88 -10.48 0.75 7.40
N LEU A 89 -10.04 1.12 8.61
CA LEU A 89 -10.06 0.22 9.77
C LEU A 89 -11.49 -0.15 10.20
N ARG A 90 -12.42 0.81 10.22
CA ARG A 90 -13.82 0.51 10.55
C ARG A 90 -14.44 -0.46 9.55
N GLU A 91 -14.20 -0.24 8.26
CA GLU A 91 -14.80 -1.07 7.20
C GLU A 91 -14.26 -2.51 7.22
N HIS A 92 -12.96 -2.69 7.43
CA HIS A 92 -12.29 -3.97 7.20
C HIS A 92 -11.83 -4.71 8.45
N VAL A 93 -11.70 -4.03 9.59
CA VAL A 93 -11.22 -4.64 10.85
C VAL A 93 -12.35 -4.83 11.84
N ALA A 94 -13.23 -3.84 12.03
CA ALA A 94 -14.34 -3.96 12.99
C ALA A 94 -15.37 -5.03 12.57
N SER A 95 -15.62 -5.16 11.26
CA SER A 95 -16.48 -6.20 10.69
C SER A 95 -15.97 -7.62 10.97
N ALA A 96 -14.64 -7.82 10.99
CA ALA A 96 -14.02 -9.13 11.24
C ALA A 96 -14.21 -9.64 12.69
N HIS A 97 -14.45 -8.75 13.66
CA HIS A 97 -14.78 -9.14 15.04
C HIS A 97 -16.24 -9.59 15.20
N GLN A 98 -17.17 -9.04 14.40
CA GLN A 98 -18.58 -9.44 14.45
C GLN A 98 -18.82 -10.80 13.75
N GLU A 99 -18.12 -11.09 12.65
CA GLU A 99 -18.22 -12.38 11.96
C GLU A 99 -17.66 -13.54 12.79
N LYS A 100 -16.51 -13.35 13.47
CA LYS A 100 -15.94 -14.37 14.37
C LYS A 100 -16.83 -14.67 15.57
N SER A 101 -17.54 -13.66 16.09
CA SER A 101 -18.46 -13.83 17.22
C SER A 101 -19.75 -14.57 16.83
N ARG A 102 -20.16 -14.51 15.55
CA ARG A 102 -21.34 -15.23 15.01
C ARG A 102 -21.03 -16.67 14.58
N ALA A 103 -19.78 -16.97 14.20
CA ALA A 103 -19.36 -18.32 13.82
C ALA A 103 -19.06 -19.24 15.03
N HIS A 104 -19.19 -18.73 16.26
CA HIS A 104 -18.99 -19.47 17.52
C HIS A 104 -20.25 -19.47 18.41
N ALA A 105 -21.39 -19.04 17.87
CA ALA A 105 -22.73 -19.15 18.48
C ALA A 105 -23.55 -20.14 17.66
#